data_AF-A0A2N1NJ19-F1
#
_entry.id   AF-A0A2N1NJ19-F1
#
_cell.length_a   1.000
_cell.length_b   1.000
_cell.length_c   1.000
_cell.angle_alpha   90.00
_cell.angle_beta   90.00
_cell.angle_gamma   90.00
#
_symmetry.space_group_name_H-M   'P 1'
#
loop_
_entity.id
_entity.type
_entity.pdbx_description
1 polymer ?
#
loop_
_entity_poly.entity_id
_entity_poly.type
_entity_poly.pdbx_seq_one_letter_code
_entity_poly.pdbx_strand_id
1 'polypeptide(L)'
;MRYKSGSRYNKKIVTKYEKMTKNNKKLTQTCIIPDRILHGSCVRCHNPLVAKDWCKSCQTGIFKQNFKNWASGNSEVDELIQNSQLEATDSLSYLEWIDHKEIVNIEYITKGGFGKIFKGIWIRGPRLKYSTTERAWDNIPNTTIALKELNNQEDFNQFLAEVRNHRQFLLNNENHVLR
;
A
#
# COMPACT_ATOMS: atom_id res chain seq x y z
N MET A 1 -42.77 -27.26 37.68
CA MET A 1 -41.99 -27.31 36.43
C MET A 1 -40.77 -28.20 36.65
N ARG A 2 -40.62 -29.25 35.84
CA ARG A 2 -39.46 -30.16 35.84
C ARG A 2 -38.32 -29.50 35.05
N TYR A 3 -37.08 -29.65 35.51
CA TYR A 3 -35.98 -30.17 34.68
C TYR A 3 -34.95 -30.86 35.58
N LYS A 4 -34.73 -32.15 35.36
CA LYS A 4 -33.65 -32.96 35.94
C LYS A 4 -32.49 -33.07 34.95
N SER A 5 -31.32 -33.34 35.52
CA SER A 5 -30.15 -34.08 34.97
C SER A 5 -29.09 -33.30 34.18
N GLY A 6 -28.00 -32.93 34.87
CA GLY A 6 -26.69 -32.72 34.24
C GLY A 6 -26.10 -34.06 33.82
N SER A 7 -25.98 -34.27 32.51
CA SER A 7 -25.69 -35.55 31.89
C SER A 7 -24.18 -35.91 31.89
N ARG A 8 -23.90 -37.21 31.71
CA ARG A 8 -22.60 -37.86 31.41
C ARG A 8 -21.76 -37.16 30.33
N TYR A 9 -22.37 -36.27 29.54
CA TYR A 9 -21.78 -35.53 28.43
C TYR A 9 -20.76 -34.48 28.92
N ASN A 10 -21.04 -33.79 30.03
CA ASN A 10 -20.14 -32.75 30.56
C ASN A 10 -18.81 -33.32 31.07
N LYS A 11 -18.80 -34.53 31.64
CA LYS A 11 -17.55 -35.19 32.07
C LYS A 11 -16.63 -35.55 30.92
N LYS A 12 -17.16 -35.92 29.75
CA LYS A 12 -16.36 -36.25 28.54
C LYS A 12 -15.71 -35.01 27.91
N ILE A 13 -16.37 -33.86 28.00
CA ILE A 13 -15.86 -32.59 27.47
C ILE A 13 -14.67 -32.12 28.31
N VAL A 14 -14.82 -32.09 29.63
CA VAL A 14 -13.76 -31.66 30.56
C VAL A 14 -12.50 -32.54 30.43
N THR A 15 -12.66 -33.86 30.36
CA THR A 15 -11.51 -34.78 30.17
C THR A 15 -10.84 -34.65 28.80
N LYS A 16 -11.54 -34.17 27.77
CA LYS A 16 -10.95 -33.87 26.47
C LYS A 16 -10.09 -32.60 26.53
N TYR A 17 -10.58 -31.56 27.20
CA TYR A 17 -9.83 -30.31 27.42
C TYR A 17 -8.57 -30.52 28.27
N GLU A 18 -8.64 -31.31 29.34
CA GLU A 18 -7.48 -31.62 30.20
C GLU A 18 -6.41 -32.47 29.49
N LYS A 19 -6.80 -33.29 28.51
CA LYS A 19 -5.85 -34.04 27.65
C LYS A 19 -5.18 -33.14 26.62
N MET A 20 -5.87 -32.11 26.13
CA MET A 20 -5.32 -31.13 25.19
C MET A 20 -4.28 -30.22 25.87
N THR A 21 -4.49 -29.84 27.13
CA THR A 21 -3.54 -28.99 27.87
C THR A 21 -2.28 -29.71 28.32
N LYS A 22 -2.32 -31.04 28.54
CA LYS A 22 -1.13 -31.85 28.86
C LYS A 22 -0.16 -32.08 27.70
N ASN A 23 -0.58 -31.83 26.46
CA ASN A 23 0.26 -32.02 25.26
C ASN A 23 0.90 -30.74 24.72
N ASN A 24 0.94 -29.66 25.51
CA ASN A 24 1.57 -28.39 25.13
C ASN A 24 3.12 -28.47 25.16
N LYS A 25 3.69 -29.37 24.35
CA LYS A 25 5.06 -29.22 23.85
C LYS A 25 5.03 -28.12 22.79
N LYS A 26 5.46 -26.92 23.20
CA LYS A 26 5.87 -25.77 22.37
C LYS A 26 5.16 -25.67 20.99
N LEU A 27 3.97 -25.09 20.97
CA LEU A 27 3.39 -24.50 19.76
C LEU A 27 3.98 -23.10 19.58
N THR A 28 5.14 -22.99 18.94
CA THR A 28 5.51 -21.76 18.23
C THR A 28 4.96 -21.89 16.81
N GLN A 29 3.65 -21.81 16.66
CA GLN A 29 3.02 -21.72 15.36
C GLN A 29 2.23 -20.42 15.33
N THR A 30 2.80 -19.42 14.66
CA THR A 30 2.09 -18.20 14.27
C THR A 30 0.87 -18.62 13.46
N CYS A 31 -0.33 -18.34 13.97
CA CYS A 31 -1.56 -18.53 13.21
C CYS A 31 -1.56 -17.53 12.06
N ILE A 32 -1.25 -17.97 10.85
CA ILE A 32 -1.45 -17.18 9.64
C ILE A 32 -2.96 -17.10 9.41
N ILE A 33 -3.56 -15.95 9.71
CA ILE A 33 -4.96 -15.68 9.38
C ILE A 33 -5.01 -15.42 7.86
N PRO A 34 -5.81 -16.16 7.08
CA PRO A 34 -5.91 -15.93 5.63
C PRO A 34 -6.40 -14.51 5.33
N ASP A 35 -5.77 -13.81 4.37
CA ASP A 35 -6.12 -12.44 3.96
C ASP A 35 -7.62 -12.24 3.66
N ARG A 36 -8.29 -13.28 3.15
CA ARG A 36 -9.74 -13.27 2.91
C ARG A 36 -10.55 -12.99 4.19
N ILE A 37 -10.09 -13.48 5.34
CA ILE A 37 -10.74 -13.26 6.64
C ILE A 37 -10.46 -11.84 7.15
N LEU A 38 -9.31 -11.28 6.82
CA LEU A 38 -8.88 -9.97 7.31
C LEU A 38 -9.46 -8.80 6.49
N HIS A 39 -9.54 -8.94 5.16
CA HIS A 39 -9.90 -7.84 4.26
C HIS A 39 -11.05 -8.16 3.30
N GLY A 40 -11.51 -9.41 3.22
CA GLY A 40 -12.59 -9.83 2.33
C GLY A 40 -12.11 -10.16 0.91
N SER A 41 -13.04 -10.09 -0.05
CA SER A 41 -12.83 -10.46 -1.45
C SER A 41 -13.13 -9.30 -2.40
N CYS A 42 -12.39 -9.24 -3.51
CA CYS A 42 -12.61 -8.24 -4.55
C CYS A 42 -13.97 -8.44 -5.24
N VAL A 43 -14.74 -7.35 -5.37
CA VAL A 43 -16.03 -7.36 -6.08
C VAL A 43 -15.92 -7.59 -7.58
N ARG A 44 -14.73 -7.43 -8.18
CA ARG A 44 -14.50 -7.58 -9.62
C ARG A 44 -14.03 -8.97 -10.02
N CYS A 45 -13.06 -9.53 -9.28
CA CYS A 45 -12.40 -10.80 -9.64
C CYS A 45 -12.51 -11.89 -8.57
N HIS A 46 -13.15 -11.60 -7.43
CA HIS A 46 -13.36 -12.52 -6.30
C HIS A 46 -12.10 -13.01 -5.57
N ASN A 47 -10.90 -12.59 -5.99
CA ASN A 47 -9.66 -12.84 -5.26
C ASN A 47 -9.65 -12.16 -3.88
N PRO A 48 -8.93 -12.71 -2.89
CA PRO A 48 -8.72 -12.03 -1.60
C PRO A 48 -8.13 -10.64 -1.77
N LEU A 49 -8.56 -9.70 -0.93
CA LEU A 49 -7.96 -8.38 -0.83
C LEU A 49 -6.70 -8.45 0.05
N VAL A 50 -5.63 -7.76 -0.36
CA VAL A 50 -4.38 -7.70 0.43
C VAL A 50 -4.35 -6.52 1.39
N ALA A 51 -5.22 -5.53 1.16
CA ALA A 51 -5.50 -4.43 2.07
C ALA A 51 -6.95 -3.99 1.87
N LYS A 52 -7.46 -3.14 2.76
CA LYS A 52 -8.80 -2.56 2.63
C LYS A 52 -8.97 -1.94 1.24
N ASP A 53 -10.03 -2.33 0.54
CA ASP A 53 -10.38 -1.80 -0.78
C ASP A 53 -9.33 -2.04 -1.90
N TRP A 54 -8.26 -2.80 -1.63
CA TRP A 54 -7.15 -3.02 -2.58
C TRP A 54 -7.05 -4.47 -3.07
N CYS A 55 -7.32 -4.66 -4.36
CA CYS A 55 -7.12 -5.93 -5.04
C CYS A 55 -5.88 -5.87 -5.94
N LYS A 56 -4.77 -6.48 -5.49
CA LYS A 56 -3.49 -6.45 -6.20
C LYS A 56 -3.62 -6.88 -7.66
N SER A 57 -4.27 -8.00 -7.96
CA SER A 57 -4.41 -8.49 -9.34
C SER A 57 -5.17 -7.51 -10.25
N CYS A 58 -6.26 -6.92 -9.76
CA CYS A 58 -7.01 -5.93 -10.52
C CYS A 58 -6.21 -4.64 -10.74
N GLN A 59 -5.55 -4.12 -9.71
CA GLN A 59 -4.79 -2.87 -9.82
C GLN A 59 -3.56 -3.04 -10.72
N THR A 60 -2.80 -4.14 -10.55
CA THR A 60 -1.69 -4.50 -11.47
C THR A 60 -2.15 -4.55 -12.92
N GLY A 61 -3.34 -5.11 -13.19
CA GLY A 61 -3.91 -5.14 -14.54
C GLY A 61 -4.20 -3.74 -15.10
N ILE A 62 -4.78 -2.86 -14.28
CA ILE A 62 -5.07 -1.46 -14.65
C ILE A 62 -3.77 -0.70 -14.93
N PHE A 63 -2.75 -0.84 -14.07
CA PHE A 63 -1.46 -0.18 -14.24
C PHE A 63 -0.80 -0.59 -15.55
N LYS A 64 -0.69 -1.90 -15.83
CA LYS A 64 -0.11 -2.40 -17.09
C LYS A 64 -0.80 -1.85 -18.34
N GLN A 65 -2.13 -1.72 -18.31
CA GLN A 65 -2.89 -1.13 -19.42
C GLN A 65 -2.60 0.37 -19.59
N ASN A 66 -2.26 1.07 -18.51
CA ASN A 66 -2.01 2.50 -18.49
C ASN A 66 -0.55 2.89 -18.78
N PHE A 67 0.41 1.96 -18.71
CA PHE A 67 1.84 2.25 -18.96
C PHE A 67 2.10 2.82 -20.36
N LYS A 68 1.25 2.52 -21.35
CA LYS A 68 1.34 3.08 -22.70
C LYS A 68 0.74 4.48 -22.84
N ASN A 69 0.04 4.98 -21.83
CA ASN A 69 -0.71 6.25 -21.89
C ASN A 69 0.09 7.45 -21.36
N TRP A 70 1.27 7.21 -20.77
CA TRP A 70 2.15 8.25 -20.27
C TRP A 70 3.61 7.80 -20.39
N ALA A 71 4.51 8.75 -20.52
CA ALA A 71 5.95 8.57 -20.40
C ALA A 71 6.52 9.88 -19.85
N SER A 72 7.51 9.78 -18.97
CA SER A 72 8.19 10.97 -18.44
C SER A 72 9.22 11.55 -19.41
N GLY A 73 9.58 10.80 -20.45
CA GLY A 73 10.74 11.08 -21.29
C GLY A 73 12.06 10.59 -20.68
N ASN A 74 12.03 9.95 -19.50
CA ASN A 74 13.18 9.32 -18.86
C ASN A 74 12.85 7.86 -18.50
N SER A 75 13.53 6.92 -19.16
CA SER A 75 13.25 5.49 -19.00
C SER A 75 13.50 4.97 -17.58
N GLU A 76 14.47 5.53 -16.85
CA GLU A 76 14.75 5.12 -15.47
C GLU A 76 13.64 5.54 -14.51
N VAL A 77 13.06 6.74 -14.72
CA VAL A 77 11.91 7.24 -13.95
C VAL A 77 10.69 6.40 -14.26
N ASP A 78 10.45 6.13 -15.56
CA ASP A 78 9.33 5.31 -16.01
C ASP A 78 9.40 3.91 -15.39
N GLU A 79 10.58 3.27 -15.43
CA GLU A 79 10.80 1.96 -14.82
C GLU A 79 10.58 1.99 -13.29
N LEU A 80 11.12 2.99 -12.59
CA LEU A 80 10.95 3.14 -11.14
C LEU A 80 9.46 3.24 -10.76
N ILE A 81 8.70 4.07 -11.48
CA ILE A 81 7.27 4.27 -11.24
C ILE A 81 6.50 2.98 -11.57
N GLN A 82 6.76 2.35 -12.72
CA GLN A 82 6.08 1.12 -13.12
C GLN A 82 6.33 -0.02 -12.13
N ASN A 83 7.58 -0.26 -11.74
CA ASN A 83 7.93 -1.25 -10.73
C ASN A 83 7.21 -0.96 -9.41
N SER A 84 7.16 0.32 -9.03
CA SER A 84 6.47 0.72 -7.80
C SER A 84 4.98 0.36 -7.78
N GLN A 85 4.31 0.51 -8.92
CA GLN A 85 2.89 0.23 -9.12
C GLN A 85 2.61 -1.28 -9.19
N LEU A 86 3.51 -2.07 -9.77
CA LEU A 86 3.38 -3.53 -9.84
C LEU A 86 3.51 -4.20 -8.47
N GLU A 87 4.35 -3.63 -7.60
CA GLU A 87 4.62 -4.15 -6.25
C GLU A 87 3.60 -3.70 -5.21
N ALA A 88 2.79 -2.67 -5.51
CA ALA A 88 1.95 -1.99 -4.54
C ALA A 88 0.98 -2.91 -3.78
N THR A 89 0.89 -2.67 -2.48
CA THR A 89 0.06 -3.42 -1.52
C THR A 89 -1.18 -2.66 -1.10
N ASP A 90 -1.24 -1.35 -1.33
CA ASP A 90 -2.39 -0.50 -1.06
C ASP A 90 -2.43 0.74 -2.00
N SER A 91 -3.40 1.62 -1.77
CA SER A 91 -3.64 2.80 -2.61
C SER A 91 -2.61 3.93 -2.47
N LEU A 92 -1.73 3.86 -1.47
CA LEU A 92 -0.72 4.88 -1.15
C LEU A 92 0.72 4.33 -1.23
N SER A 93 0.91 3.03 -1.48
CA SER A 93 2.23 2.37 -1.46
C SER A 93 2.98 2.38 -2.80
N TYR A 94 2.65 3.28 -3.73
CA TYR A 94 3.28 3.36 -5.06
C TYR A 94 3.49 4.79 -5.51
N LEU A 95 4.41 4.97 -6.47
CA LEU A 95 4.67 6.25 -7.10
C LEU A 95 3.68 6.45 -8.26
N GLU A 96 3.21 7.69 -8.42
CA GLU A 96 2.32 8.08 -9.49
C GLU A 96 3.00 9.13 -10.37
N TRP A 97 2.93 8.93 -11.69
CA TRP A 97 3.30 9.96 -12.64
C TRP A 97 2.19 11.01 -12.69
N ILE A 98 2.54 12.28 -12.47
CA ILE A 98 1.60 13.40 -12.49
C ILE A 98 2.01 14.33 -13.62
N ASP A 99 1.09 14.56 -14.56
CA ASP A 99 1.32 15.54 -15.62
C ASP A 99 1.34 16.95 -15.00
N HIS A 100 2.32 17.76 -15.39
CA HIS A 100 2.48 19.13 -14.90
C HIS A 100 1.20 19.98 -15.09
N LYS A 101 0.37 19.67 -16.09
CA LYS A 101 -0.92 20.36 -16.30
C LYS A 101 -1.96 20.12 -15.19
N GLU A 102 -1.79 19.07 -14.38
CA GLU A 102 -2.65 18.79 -13.22
C GLU A 102 -2.24 19.59 -11.97
N ILE A 103 -1.17 20.38 -12.06
CA ILE A 103 -0.60 21.14 -10.96
C ILE A 103 -0.78 22.63 -11.22
N VAL A 104 -1.42 23.32 -10.28
CA VAL A 104 -1.69 24.76 -10.37
C VAL A 104 -1.19 25.49 -9.13
N ASN A 105 -1.21 26.83 -9.19
CA ASN A 105 -0.79 27.71 -8.10
C ASN A 105 0.63 27.37 -7.59
N ILE A 106 1.56 27.19 -8.54
CA ILE A 106 2.95 26.88 -8.22
C ILE A 106 3.63 28.15 -7.71
N GLU A 107 4.08 28.10 -6.46
CA GLU A 107 4.72 29.20 -5.73
C GLU A 107 6.13 28.77 -5.32
N TYR A 108 7.12 29.64 -5.53
CA TYR A 108 8.48 29.41 -5.05
C TYR A 108 8.55 29.56 -3.53
N ILE A 109 9.19 28.60 -2.86
CA ILE A 109 9.37 28.61 -1.41
C ILE A 109 10.80 28.95 -1.03
N THR A 110 11.77 28.20 -1.54
CA THR A 110 13.18 28.38 -1.18
C THR A 110 14.13 27.68 -2.16
N LYS A 111 15.43 27.95 -2.03
CA LYS A 111 16.51 27.26 -2.75
C LYS A 111 17.49 26.69 -1.72
N GLY A 112 17.81 25.41 -1.86
CA GLY A 112 18.86 24.73 -1.11
C GLY A 112 20.04 24.32 -2.01
N GLY A 113 20.96 23.53 -1.45
CA GLY A 113 22.12 23.01 -2.21
C GLY A 113 21.73 22.18 -3.43
N PHE A 114 20.68 21.36 -3.31
CA PHE A 114 20.27 20.37 -4.31
C PHE A 114 19.09 20.82 -5.19
N GLY A 115 18.74 22.10 -5.18
CA GLY A 115 17.66 22.62 -6.03
C GLY A 115 16.74 23.63 -5.40
N LYS A 116 15.62 23.89 -6.08
CA LYS A 116 14.56 24.79 -5.63
C LYS A 116 13.36 24.00 -5.15
N ILE A 117 12.71 24.50 -4.12
CA ILE A 117 11.46 23.96 -3.60
C ILE A 117 10.34 24.93 -3.95
N PHE A 118 9.27 24.37 -4.48
CA PHE A 118 8.03 25.06 -4.76
C PHE A 118 6.89 24.36 -4.01
N LYS A 119 5.80 25.09 -3.82
CA LYS A 119 4.51 24.60 -3.34
C LYS A 119 3.53 24.67 -4.49
N GLY A 120 2.66 23.69 -4.64
CA GLY A 120 1.61 23.69 -5.65
C GLY A 120 0.36 22.98 -5.18
N ILE A 121 -0.68 23.00 -6.01
CA ILE A 121 -1.93 22.29 -5.79
C ILE A 121 -2.10 21.26 -6.91
N TRP A 122 -2.14 19.98 -6.54
CA TRP A 122 -2.53 18.90 -7.44
C TRP A 122 -4.07 18.82 -7.49
N ILE A 123 -4.65 19.20 -8.63
CA ILE A 123 -6.11 19.34 -8.79
C ILE A 123 -6.81 18.01 -8.52
N ARG A 124 -6.34 16.94 -9.16
CA ARG A 124 -6.93 15.60 -9.00
C ARG A 124 -6.61 15.01 -7.63
N GLY A 125 -5.36 15.13 -7.19
CA GLY A 125 -4.89 14.62 -5.91
C GLY A 125 -4.78 13.09 -5.81
N PRO A 126 -4.29 12.57 -4.67
CA PRO A 126 -4.04 11.14 -4.48
C PRO A 126 -5.33 10.34 -4.33
N ARG A 127 -5.27 9.04 -4.63
CA ARG A 127 -6.39 8.11 -4.40
C ARG A 127 -6.49 7.77 -2.91
N LEU A 128 -7.70 7.85 -2.36
CA LEU A 128 -7.95 7.57 -0.95
C LEU A 128 -8.71 6.27 -0.73
N LYS A 129 -9.85 6.11 -1.41
CA LYS A 129 -10.77 5.00 -1.16
C LYS A 129 -11.40 4.52 -2.46
N TYR A 130 -11.67 3.23 -2.54
CA TYR A 130 -12.44 2.68 -3.65
C TYR A 130 -13.95 2.75 -3.32
N SER A 131 -14.71 3.44 -4.16
CA SER A 131 -16.16 3.43 -4.14
C SER A 131 -16.68 2.14 -4.79
N THR A 132 -17.32 1.28 -4.01
CA THR A 132 -17.93 0.04 -4.53
C THR A 132 -19.15 0.33 -5.41
N THR A 133 -19.87 1.42 -5.12
CA THR A 133 -21.03 1.89 -5.87
C THR A 133 -20.64 2.38 -7.26
N GLU A 134 -19.69 3.30 -7.33
CA GLU A 134 -19.22 3.88 -8.60
C GLU A 134 -18.19 2.99 -9.30
N ARG A 135 -17.70 1.97 -8.59
CA ARG A 135 -16.62 1.08 -9.02
C ARG A 135 -15.39 1.88 -9.46
N ALA A 136 -15.08 2.97 -8.77
CA ALA A 136 -13.99 3.87 -9.07
C ALA A 136 -13.22 4.23 -7.80
N TRP A 137 -12.01 4.78 -7.97
CA TRP A 137 -11.26 5.35 -6.86
C TRP A 137 -11.67 6.80 -6.66
N ASP A 138 -11.96 7.16 -5.42
CA ASP A 138 -12.17 8.53 -4.99
C ASP A 138 -10.80 9.15 -4.68
N ASN A 139 -10.58 10.36 -5.20
CA ASN A 139 -9.37 11.13 -4.97
C ASN A 139 -9.59 12.21 -3.89
N ILE A 140 -8.49 12.74 -3.34
CA ILE A 140 -8.51 13.93 -2.48
C ILE A 140 -8.15 15.15 -3.35
N PRO A 141 -9.14 15.83 -3.95
CA PRO A 141 -8.85 16.92 -4.88
C PRO A 141 -8.18 18.10 -4.18
N ASN A 142 -7.52 18.95 -4.97
CA ASN A 142 -6.84 20.16 -4.52
C ASN A 142 -5.82 19.91 -3.39
N THR A 143 -5.09 18.80 -3.50
CA THR A 143 -4.07 18.44 -2.52
C THR A 143 -2.86 19.36 -2.66
N THR A 144 -2.44 19.98 -1.56
CA THR A 144 -1.19 20.76 -1.52
C THR A 144 0.00 19.81 -1.60
N ILE A 145 0.92 20.08 -2.52
CA ILE A 145 2.13 19.29 -2.75
C ILE A 145 3.38 20.16 -2.67
N ALA A 146 4.51 19.53 -2.34
CA ALA A 146 5.83 20.12 -2.50
C ALA A 146 6.45 19.61 -3.81
N LEU A 147 7.06 20.51 -4.56
CA LEU A 147 7.75 20.22 -5.82
C LEU A 147 9.22 20.56 -5.64
N LYS A 148 10.10 19.66 -6.05
CA LYS A 148 11.55 19.87 -6.02
C LYS A 148 12.08 19.89 -7.44
N GLU A 149 12.59 21.05 -7.85
CA GLU A 149 13.34 21.22 -9.10
C GLU A 149 14.82 21.03 -8.80
N LEU A 150 15.49 20.14 -9.52
CA LEU A 150 16.90 19.79 -9.33
C LEU A 150 17.79 20.62 -10.26
N ASN A 151 19.01 20.97 -9.84
CA ASN A 151 19.84 21.92 -10.59
C ASN A 151 20.48 21.29 -11.83
N ASN A 152 20.82 20.00 -11.77
CA ASN A 152 21.57 19.30 -12.81
C ASN A 152 21.33 17.77 -12.76
N GLN A 153 21.96 17.04 -13.67
CA GLN A 153 21.82 15.59 -13.79
C GLN A 153 22.42 14.81 -12.60
N GLU A 154 23.47 15.32 -11.97
CA GLU A 154 24.10 14.68 -10.80
C GLU A 154 23.15 14.71 -9.59
N ASP A 155 22.57 15.88 -9.30
CA ASP A 155 21.53 16.06 -8.29
C ASP A 155 20.32 15.13 -8.55
N PHE A 156 19.96 14.97 -9.83
CA PHE A 156 18.89 14.04 -10.24
C PHE A 156 19.21 12.58 -9.97
N ASN A 157 20.41 12.13 -10.32
CA ASN A 157 20.82 10.75 -10.07
C ASN A 157 20.88 10.45 -8.56
N GLN A 158 21.39 11.40 -7.77
CA GLN A 158 21.42 11.29 -6.30
C GLN A 158 19.99 11.22 -5.73
N PHE A 159 19.08 12.06 -6.21
CA PHE A 159 17.68 12.03 -5.79
C PHE A 159 16.99 10.71 -6.14
N LEU A 160 17.20 10.17 -7.35
CA LEU A 160 16.66 8.87 -7.71
C LEU A 160 17.20 7.74 -6.81
N ALA A 161 18.48 7.77 -6.46
CA ALA A 161 19.06 6.82 -5.53
C ALA A 161 18.41 6.92 -4.14
N GLU A 162 18.18 8.14 -3.65
CA GLU A 162 17.47 8.39 -2.38
C GLU A 162 16.05 7.82 -2.41
N VAL A 163 15.27 8.08 -3.47
CA VAL A 163 13.91 7.55 -3.62
C VAL A 163 13.90 6.02 -3.64
N ARG A 164 14.85 5.39 -4.36
CA ARG A 164 15.00 3.93 -4.39
C ARG A 164 15.30 3.36 -3.00
N ASN A 165 16.25 3.96 -2.29
CA ASN A 165 16.63 3.52 -0.94
C ASN A 165 15.48 3.72 0.07
N HIS A 166 14.80 4.86 0.03
CA HIS A 166 13.64 5.13 0.87
C HIS A 166 12.53 4.11 0.62
N ARG A 167 12.27 3.78 -0.64
CA ARG A 167 11.30 2.74 -1.00
C ARG A 167 11.71 1.37 -0.46
N GLN A 168 12.97 0.96 -0.63
CA GLN A 168 13.45 -0.31 -0.09
C GLN A 168 13.30 -0.36 1.45
N PHE A 169 13.62 0.73 2.14
CA PHE A 169 13.40 0.87 3.58
C PHE A 169 11.93 0.68 3.96
N LEU A 170 10.99 1.30 3.25
CA LEU A 170 9.55 1.16 3.53
C LEU A 170 9.00 -0.25 3.27
N LEU A 171 9.64 -1.02 2.38
CA LEU A 171 9.23 -2.39 2.03
C LEU A 171 9.88 -3.45 2.93
N ASN A 172 10.98 -3.13 3.61
CA ASN A 172 11.70 -4.07 4.45
C ASN A 172 11.05 -4.11 5.85
N ASN A 173 10.64 -5.31 6.28
CA ASN A 173 10.14 -5.56 7.63
C ASN A 173 11.27 -5.83 8.64
N GLU A 174 12.51 -5.48 8.31
CA GLU A 174 13.68 -5.69 9.16
C GLU A 174 13.90 -4.49 10.08
N ASN A 175 14.51 -4.74 11.24
CA ASN A 175 14.86 -3.65 12.15
C ASN A 175 15.99 -2.82 11.55
N HIS A 176 15.70 -1.57 11.22
CA HIS A 176 16.69 -0.62 10.75
C HIS A 176 17.30 0.15 11.93
N VAL A 177 18.63 0.13 12.03
CA VAL A 177 19.38 0.85 13.07
C VAL A 177 20.07 2.04 12.42
N LEU A 178 19.75 3.24 12.88
CA LEU A 178 20.55 4.44 12.64
C LEU A 178 21.58 4.57 13.76
N ARG A 179 22.84 4.81 13.42
CA ARG A 179 23.91 5.11 14.38
C ARG A 179 24.31 6.58 14.28
#